data_AF-E3NTT7-F1
#
_entry.id   AF-E3NTT7-F1
#
_cell.length_a   1.000
_cell.length_b   1.000
_cell.length_c   1.000
_cell.angle_alpha   90.00
_cell.angle_beta   90.00
_cell.angle_gamma   90.00
#
_symmetry.space_group_name_H-M   'P 1'
#
loop_
_entity.id
_entity.type
_entity.pdbx_description
1 polymer ?
#
loop_
_entity_poly.entity_id
_entity_poly.type
_entity_poly.pdbx_seq_one_letter_code
_entity_poly.pdbx_strand_id
1 'polypeptide(L)'
;MIRYLRMLGMEIPLFLYMLGSYLNYPVFQNLIYEKECLIKYEQNVTFCRDVSGYNKDLDIQAAANHFYFISSLTLLCPSLVTTLLLGAATDFWSIKIPLIIPYIGCILGTINYVFQSYFIHTSVYFLLISDALFGLCGGFIAIISTTLTYGVKTSMLRYRSYRIAGVEGAIGLGGTVGFALSGTIRE
;
A
#
# COMPACT_ATOMS: atom_id res chain seq x y z
N MET A 1 12.54 10.96 -28.47
CA MET A 1 12.50 10.89 -26.98
C MET A 1 11.29 11.61 -26.37
N ILE A 2 11.05 12.90 -26.69
CA ILE A 2 9.93 13.69 -26.13
C ILE A 2 8.53 13.11 -26.44
N ARG A 3 8.35 12.48 -27.61
CA ARG A 3 7.10 11.79 -27.99
C ARG A 3 6.84 10.49 -27.18
N TYR A 4 7.89 9.90 -26.61
CA TYR A 4 7.82 8.70 -25.77
C TYR A 4 7.44 9.07 -24.32
N LEU A 5 7.97 10.19 -23.81
CA LEU A 5 7.54 10.77 -22.52
C LEU A 5 6.08 11.22 -22.53
N ARG A 6 5.58 11.77 -23.65
CA ARG A 6 4.14 12.07 -23.82
C ARG A 6 3.26 10.82 -23.88
N MET A 7 3.88 9.67 -24.08
CA MET A 7 3.24 8.36 -24.08
C MET A 7 3.22 7.75 -22.65
N LEU A 8 4.25 7.94 -21.83
CA LEU A 8 4.26 7.57 -20.40
C LEU A 8 3.26 8.42 -19.59
N GLY A 9 1.97 8.05 -19.61
CA GLY A 9 0.93 8.78 -18.87
C GLY A 9 0.89 8.38 -17.40
N MET A 10 0.49 7.13 -17.13
CA MET A 10 0.24 6.62 -15.77
C MET A 10 1.32 5.65 -15.26
N GLU A 11 2.26 5.28 -16.11
CA GLU A 11 3.35 4.34 -15.78
C GLU A 11 4.30 4.93 -14.72
N ILE A 12 4.67 6.22 -14.82
CA ILE A 12 5.56 6.89 -13.85
C ILE A 12 4.88 7.08 -12.49
N PRO A 13 3.64 7.63 -12.40
CA PRO A 13 2.92 7.70 -11.13
C PRO A 13 2.76 6.33 -10.46
N LEU A 14 2.46 5.29 -11.24
CA LEU A 14 2.32 3.94 -10.71
C LEU A 14 3.65 3.37 -10.19
N PHE A 15 4.75 3.59 -10.92
CA PHE A 15 6.09 3.21 -10.46
C PHE A 15 6.41 3.87 -9.10
N LEU A 16 6.18 5.18 -8.98
CA LEU A 16 6.42 5.92 -7.72
C LEU A 16 5.54 5.42 -6.58
N TYR A 17 4.26 5.15 -6.87
CA TYR A 17 3.34 4.56 -5.90
C TYR A 17 3.85 3.21 -5.41
N MET A 18 4.21 2.30 -6.33
CA MET A 18 4.70 0.97 -5.96
C MET A 18 6.00 1.06 -5.16
N LEU A 19 6.97 1.86 -5.62
CA LEU A 19 8.21 2.11 -4.89
C LEU A 19 7.93 2.60 -3.46
N GLY A 20 7.03 3.58 -3.29
CA GLY A 20 6.64 4.07 -1.97
C GLY A 20 5.93 3.03 -1.11
N SER A 21 5.02 2.24 -1.66
CA SER A 21 4.31 1.19 -0.92
C SER A 21 5.27 0.10 -0.41
N TYR A 22 6.20 -0.34 -1.25
CA TYR A 22 7.17 -1.38 -0.88
C TYR A 22 8.27 -0.87 0.05
N LEU A 23 8.61 0.42 -0.01
CA LEU A 23 9.45 1.08 1.00
C LEU A 23 8.78 1.12 2.37
N ASN A 24 7.47 1.40 2.43
CA ASN A 24 6.73 1.49 3.69
C ASN A 24 6.45 0.14 4.35
N TYR A 25 6.49 -0.96 3.59
CA TYR A 25 6.14 -2.30 4.09
C TYR A 25 6.94 -2.76 5.33
N PRO A 26 8.29 -2.72 5.34
CA PRO A 26 9.04 -3.09 6.56
C PRO A 26 8.87 -2.09 7.69
N VAL A 27 8.64 -0.81 7.39
CA VAL A 27 8.37 0.22 8.42
C VAL A 27 7.06 -0.12 9.15
N PHE A 28 6.02 -0.46 8.40
CA PHE A 28 4.73 -0.92 8.94
C PHE A 28 4.89 -2.16 9.81
N GLN A 29 5.63 -3.15 9.32
CA GLN A 29 5.89 -4.36 10.07
C GLN A 29 6.62 -4.08 11.39
N ASN A 30 7.69 -3.28 11.39
CA ASN A 30 8.42 -2.93 12.61
C ASN A 30 7.56 -2.15 13.61
N LEU A 31 6.72 -1.22 13.13
CA LEU A 31 5.83 -0.44 14.01
C LEU A 31 4.83 -1.34 14.74
N ILE A 32 4.28 -2.37 14.07
CA ILE A 32 3.40 -3.35 14.71
C ILE A 32 4.15 -4.10 15.81
N TYR A 33 5.36 -4.58 15.53
CA TYR A 33 6.19 -5.28 16.53
C TYR A 33 6.47 -4.41 17.76
N GLU A 34 6.84 -3.14 17.54
CA GLU A 34 7.14 -2.21 18.63
C GLU A 34 5.90 -1.93 19.48
N LYS A 35 4.74 -1.71 18.86
CA LYS A 35 3.49 -1.46 19.60
C LYS A 35 3.01 -2.70 20.36
N GLU A 36 3.09 -3.89 19.78
CA GLU A 36 2.73 -5.15 20.48
C GLU A 36 3.68 -5.41 21.66
N CYS A 37 4.98 -5.12 21.51
CA CYS A 37 5.93 -5.20 22.61
C CYS A 37 5.59 -4.24 23.76
N LEU A 38 5.25 -2.98 23.45
CA LEU A 38 4.88 -1.97 24.45
C LEU A 38 3.61 -2.32 25.21
N ILE A 39 2.64 -2.96 24.55
CA ILE A 39 1.40 -3.44 25.19
C ILE A 39 1.69 -4.60 26.14
N LYS A 40 2.54 -5.56 25.72
CA LYS A 40 2.86 -6.76 26.52
C LYS A 40 3.71 -6.45 27.75
N TYR A 41 4.63 -5.48 27.66
CA TYR A 41 5.59 -5.14 28.73
C TYR A 41 5.25 -3.85 29.50
N GLU A 42 3.97 -3.49 29.60
CA GLU A 42 3.50 -2.32 30.39
C GLU A 42 4.28 -1.02 30.07
N GLN A 43 4.57 -0.77 28.80
CA GLN A 43 5.34 0.41 28.33
C GLN A 43 6.83 0.46 28.74
N ASN A 44 7.47 -0.67 29.05
CA ASN A 44 8.93 -0.71 29.25
C ASN A 44 9.72 -0.46 27.94
N VAL A 45 10.00 0.81 27.66
CA VAL A 45 10.65 1.29 26.42
C VAL A 45 12.09 0.77 26.25
N THR A 46 12.78 0.45 27.34
CA THR A 46 14.17 -0.03 27.32
C THR A 46 14.32 -1.42 26.70
N PHE A 47 13.34 -2.30 26.86
CA PHE A 47 13.36 -3.65 26.27
C PHE A 47 12.87 -3.63 24.82
N CYS A 48 11.81 -2.87 24.52
CA CYS A 48 11.22 -2.83 23.18
C CYS A 48 12.06 -2.07 22.14
N ARG A 49 13.08 -1.32 22.57
CA ARG A 49 14.04 -0.66 21.67
C ARG A 49 15.13 -1.61 21.15
N ASP A 50 15.36 -2.74 21.82
CA ASP A 50 16.31 -3.76 21.34
C ASP A 50 15.62 -4.71 20.36
N VAL A 51 15.79 -4.40 19.07
CA VAL A 51 15.25 -5.16 17.93
C VAL A 51 15.66 -6.64 17.98
N SER A 52 16.84 -6.94 18.50
CA SER A 52 17.36 -8.32 18.56
C SER A 52 16.78 -9.14 19.72
N GLY A 53 16.32 -8.46 20.77
CA GLY A 53 15.74 -9.05 21.97
C GLY A 53 14.29 -9.51 21.75
N TYR A 54 13.42 -8.61 21.29
CA TYR A 54 11.99 -8.95 21.12
C TYR A 54 11.72 -9.79 19.86
N ASN A 55 12.56 -9.73 18.82
CA ASN A 55 12.41 -10.61 17.65
C ASN A 55 12.60 -12.10 17.99
N LYS A 56 13.14 -12.44 19.18
CA LYS A 56 13.24 -13.84 19.63
C LYS A 56 12.00 -14.32 20.39
N ASP A 57 11.12 -13.41 20.82
CA ASP A 57 9.89 -13.78 21.53
C ASP A 57 8.82 -14.25 20.54
N LEU A 58 8.51 -15.55 20.59
CA LEU A 58 7.53 -16.21 19.73
C LEU A 58 6.12 -15.66 19.92
N ASP A 59 5.77 -15.20 21.12
CA ASP A 59 4.44 -14.70 21.42
C ASP A 59 4.20 -13.34 20.75
N ILE A 60 5.21 -12.45 20.75
CA ILE A 60 5.11 -11.14 20.08
C ILE A 60 5.01 -11.36 18.58
N GLN A 61 5.78 -12.31 18.03
CA GLN A 61 5.63 -12.69 16.62
C GLN A 61 4.25 -13.23 16.30
N ALA A 62 3.69 -14.11 17.14
CA ALA A 62 2.36 -14.66 16.94
C ALA A 62 1.28 -13.56 16.98
N ALA A 63 1.36 -12.64 17.95
CA ALA A 63 0.44 -11.50 18.07
C ALA A 63 0.52 -10.57 16.84
N ALA A 64 1.73 -10.18 16.44
CA ALA A 64 1.97 -9.33 15.27
C ALA A 64 1.46 -9.98 13.97
N ASN A 65 1.71 -11.28 13.80
CA ASN A 65 1.22 -12.03 12.64
C ASN A 65 -0.30 -12.12 12.62
N HIS A 66 -0.95 -12.33 13.77
CA HIS A 66 -2.40 -12.34 13.88
C HIS A 66 -3.00 -10.97 13.56
N PHE A 67 -2.38 -9.89 14.04
CA PHE A 67 -2.77 -8.52 13.69
C PHE A 67 -2.62 -8.28 12.18
N TYR A 68 -1.50 -8.66 11.60
CA TYR A 68 -1.23 -8.52 10.16
C TYR A 68 -2.25 -9.27 9.30
N PHE A 69 -2.68 -10.46 9.76
CA PHE A 69 -3.74 -11.23 9.11
C PHE A 69 -5.08 -10.48 9.12
N ILE A 70 -5.48 -9.92 10.27
CA ILE A 70 -6.71 -9.12 10.38
C ILE A 70 -6.63 -7.87 9.50
N SER A 71 -5.51 -7.14 9.55
CA SER A 71 -5.24 -5.96 8.71
C SER A 71 -5.39 -6.29 7.22
N SER A 72 -4.79 -7.40 6.78
CA SER A 72 -4.90 -7.87 5.39
C SER A 72 -6.34 -8.16 4.99
N LEU A 73 -7.13 -8.78 5.87
CA LEU A 73 -8.54 -9.08 5.63
C LEU A 73 -9.39 -7.80 5.58
N THR A 74 -9.14 -6.86 6.51
CA THR A 74 -9.80 -5.56 6.57
C THR A 74 -9.49 -4.70 5.36
N LEU A 75 -8.31 -4.83 4.74
CA LEU A 75 -8.00 -4.19 3.47
C LEU A 75 -8.69 -4.90 2.30
N LEU A 76 -8.52 -6.22 2.19
CA LEU A 76 -8.88 -6.99 0.99
C LEU A 76 -10.39 -7.11 0.79
N CYS A 77 -11.16 -7.40 1.84
CA CYS A 77 -12.61 -7.57 1.77
C CYS A 77 -13.32 -6.33 1.18
N PRO A 78 -13.16 -5.11 1.73
CA PRO A 78 -13.77 -3.93 1.14
C PRO A 78 -13.12 -3.54 -0.19
N SER A 79 -11.82 -3.77 -0.38
CA SER A 79 -11.14 -3.48 -1.66
C SER A 79 -11.74 -4.25 -2.82
N LEU A 80 -12.07 -5.53 -2.64
CA LEU A 80 -12.64 -6.35 -3.71
C LEU A 80 -14.01 -5.81 -4.16
N VAL A 81 -14.89 -5.50 -3.20
CA VAL A 81 -16.23 -4.98 -3.49
C VAL A 81 -16.13 -3.63 -4.20
N THR A 82 -15.32 -2.73 -3.67
CA THR A 82 -15.19 -1.36 -4.19
C THR A 82 -14.44 -1.32 -5.52
N THR A 83 -13.43 -2.17 -5.71
CA THR A 83 -12.75 -2.33 -7.01
C THR A 83 -13.72 -2.81 -8.09
N LEU A 84 -14.62 -3.75 -7.77
CA LEU A 84 -15.61 -4.23 -8.74
C LEU A 84 -16.57 -3.10 -9.15
N LEU A 85 -17.04 -2.31 -8.18
CA LEU A 85 -17.89 -1.14 -8.43
C LEU A 85 -17.17 -0.07 -9.25
N LEU A 86 -15.91 0.24 -8.90
CA LEU A 86 -15.07 1.19 -9.64
C LEU A 86 -14.80 0.70 -11.06
N GLY A 87 -14.52 -0.59 -11.23
CA GLY A 87 -14.34 -1.24 -12.52
C GLY A 87 -15.57 -1.07 -13.41
N ALA A 88 -16.76 -1.43 -12.91
CA ALA A 88 -18.01 -1.21 -13.62
C ALA A 88 -18.25 0.28 -13.94
N ALA A 89 -17.94 1.18 -13.01
CA ALA A 89 -18.06 2.61 -13.23
C ALA A 89 -17.14 3.11 -14.36
N THR A 90 -15.97 2.51 -14.57
CA THR A 90 -15.11 2.90 -15.71
C THR A 90 -15.74 2.61 -17.07
N ASP A 91 -16.69 1.68 -17.16
CA ASP A 91 -17.35 1.31 -18.42
C ASP A 91 -18.50 2.24 -18.79
N PHE A 92 -19.22 2.76 -17.78
CA PHE A 92 -20.33 3.69 -18.00
C PHE A 92 -19.93 5.18 -17.91
N TRP A 93 -18.93 5.52 -17.09
CA TRP A 93 -18.51 6.90 -16.83
C TRP A 93 -17.08 7.21 -17.31
N SER A 94 -16.71 8.49 -17.25
CA SER A 94 -15.35 8.94 -17.52
C SER A 94 -14.35 8.28 -16.57
N ILE A 95 -13.33 7.65 -17.15
CA ILE A 95 -12.30 6.87 -16.43
C ILE A 95 -11.49 7.67 -15.39
N LYS A 96 -11.54 9.01 -15.45
CA LYS A 96 -10.77 9.87 -14.54
C LYS A 96 -11.27 9.80 -13.09
N ILE A 97 -12.58 9.64 -12.87
CA ILE A 97 -13.15 9.64 -11.52
C ILE A 97 -12.76 8.35 -10.77
N PRO A 98 -12.96 7.14 -11.32
CA PRO A 98 -12.55 5.91 -10.63
C PRO A 98 -11.05 5.81 -10.39
N LEU A 99 -10.24 6.52 -11.19
CA LEU A 99 -8.79 6.55 -11.05
C LEU A 99 -8.32 7.38 -9.85
N ILE A 100 -9.03 8.45 -9.48
CA ILE A 100 -8.62 9.35 -8.38
C ILE A 100 -9.05 8.81 -7.01
N ILE A 101 -10.18 8.10 -6.94
CA ILE A 101 -10.77 7.61 -5.69
C ILE A 101 -9.78 6.78 -4.84
N PRO A 102 -9.06 5.78 -5.39
CA PRO A 102 -8.11 4.99 -4.62
C PRO A 102 -6.93 5.80 -4.07
N TYR A 103 -6.46 6.82 -4.80
CA TYR A 103 -5.38 7.70 -4.32
C TYR A 103 -5.84 8.57 -3.15
N ILE A 104 -7.09 9.03 -3.14
CA ILE A 104 -7.67 9.75 -2.00
C ILE A 104 -7.68 8.84 -0.76
N GLY A 105 -8.14 7.59 -0.91
CA GLY A 105 -8.10 6.60 0.16
C GLY A 105 -6.69 6.32 0.67
N CYS A 106 -5.70 6.26 -0.25
CA CYS A 106 -4.30 6.10 0.10
C CYS A 106 -3.78 7.27 0.94
N ILE A 107 -4.11 8.51 0.57
CA ILE A 107 -3.68 9.71 1.30
C ILE A 107 -4.32 9.73 2.70
N LEU A 108 -5.62 9.45 2.80
CA LEU A 108 -6.33 9.39 4.08
C LEU A 108 -5.76 8.29 5.00
N GLY A 109 -5.50 7.10 4.45
CA GLY A 109 -4.85 6.01 5.19
C GLY A 109 -3.44 6.37 5.63
N THR A 110 -2.67 7.05 4.78
CA THR A 110 -1.30 7.51 5.12
C THR A 110 -1.31 8.56 6.23
N ILE A 111 -2.27 9.49 6.23
CA ILE A 111 -2.40 10.49 7.31
C ILE A 111 -2.65 9.81 8.65
N ASN A 112 -3.57 8.85 8.71
CA ASN A 112 -3.82 8.08 9.93
C ASN A 112 -2.59 7.26 10.34
N TYR A 113 -1.89 6.67 9.37
CA TYR A 113 -0.66 5.92 9.64
C TYR A 113 0.44 6.80 10.26
N VAL A 114 0.70 7.98 9.71
CA VAL A 114 1.66 8.95 10.26
C VAL A 114 1.24 9.42 11.66
N PHE A 115 -0.05 9.65 11.87
CA PHE A 115 -0.59 9.99 13.19
C PHE A 115 -0.33 8.88 14.21
N GLN A 116 -0.57 7.62 13.85
CA GLN A 116 -0.32 6.47 14.74
C GLN A 116 1.16 6.20 14.98
N SER A 117 2.03 6.57 14.04
CA SER A 117 3.48 6.54 14.24
C SER A 117 3.95 7.54 15.28
N TYR A 118 3.29 8.71 15.40
CA TYR A 118 3.59 9.68 16.45
C TYR A 118 3.05 9.23 17.83
N PHE A 119 1.86 8.60 17.86
CA PHE A 119 1.23 8.08 19.07
C PHE A 119 1.53 6.60 19.30
N ILE A 120 2.79 6.27 19.60
CA ILE A 120 3.22 4.87 19.68
C ILE A 120 2.57 4.09 20.84
N HIS A 121 2.23 4.77 21.94
CA HIS A 121 1.60 4.16 23.11
C HIS A 121 0.13 3.76 22.93
N THR A 122 -0.50 4.14 21.82
CA THR A 122 -1.90 3.83 21.53
C THR A 122 -2.03 2.42 20.91
N SER A 123 -3.19 1.76 21.14
CA SER A 123 -3.49 0.41 20.66
C SER A 123 -3.23 0.21 19.16
N VAL A 124 -2.76 -0.99 18.79
CA VAL A 124 -2.46 -1.37 17.40
C VAL A 124 -3.71 -1.34 16.51
N TYR A 125 -4.90 -1.54 17.08
CA TYR A 125 -6.17 -1.57 16.33
C TYR A 125 -6.50 -0.28 15.60
N PHE A 126 -5.95 0.87 15.99
CA PHE A 126 -6.17 2.12 15.24
C PHE A 126 -5.47 2.13 13.87
N LEU A 127 -4.49 1.26 13.63
CA LEU A 127 -3.90 1.05 12.31
C LEU A 127 -4.90 0.42 11.34
N LEU A 128 -5.85 -0.40 11.82
CA LEU A 128 -6.90 -1.00 11.00
C LEU A 128 -7.81 0.06 10.35
N ILE A 129 -7.91 1.25 10.94
CA ILE A 129 -8.66 2.36 10.33
C ILE A 129 -8.00 2.80 9.02
N SER A 130 -6.66 2.80 8.95
CA SER A 130 -5.94 3.11 7.71
C SER A 130 -6.28 2.10 6.61
N ASP A 131 -6.25 0.80 6.96
CA ASP A 131 -6.54 -0.30 6.03
C ASP A 131 -8.01 -0.29 5.58
N ALA A 132 -8.93 0.01 6.50
CA ALA A 132 -10.34 0.13 6.21
C ALA A 132 -10.61 1.32 5.27
N LEU A 133 -10.04 2.50 5.54
CA LEU A 133 -10.20 3.67 4.67
C LEU A 133 -9.63 3.42 3.29
N PHE A 134 -8.43 2.84 3.21
CA PHE A 134 -7.81 2.54 1.92
C PHE A 134 -8.60 1.46 1.17
N GLY A 135 -9.07 0.43 1.88
CA GLY A 135 -9.83 -0.66 1.30
C GLY A 135 -11.23 -0.25 0.84
N LEU A 136 -11.92 0.64 1.57
CA LEU A 136 -13.20 1.21 1.14
C LEU A 136 -13.07 2.09 -0.12
N CYS A 137 -11.87 2.58 -0.42
CA CYS A 137 -11.60 3.32 -1.65
C CYS A 137 -11.05 2.44 -2.79
N GLY A 138 -11.00 1.12 -2.64
CA GLY A 138 -10.54 0.18 -3.67
C GLY A 138 -9.14 -0.41 -3.45
N GLY A 139 -8.37 0.14 -2.52
CA GLY A 139 -7.03 -0.34 -2.20
C GLY A 139 -6.08 -0.38 -3.40
N PHE A 140 -5.03 -1.20 -3.28
CA PHE A 140 -4.02 -1.34 -4.33
C PHE A 140 -4.58 -1.99 -5.61
N ILE A 141 -5.60 -2.87 -5.48
CA ILE A 141 -6.20 -3.59 -6.61
C ILE A 141 -6.91 -2.59 -7.54
N ALA A 142 -7.66 -1.63 -6.99
CA ALA A 142 -8.29 -0.59 -7.79
C ALA A 142 -7.27 0.31 -8.50
N ILE A 143 -6.15 0.66 -7.86
CA ILE A 143 -5.09 1.47 -8.50
C ILE A 143 -4.53 0.76 -9.74
N ILE A 144 -4.17 -0.52 -9.59
CA ILE A 144 -3.63 -1.32 -10.71
C ILE A 144 -4.69 -1.48 -11.82
N SER A 145 -5.90 -1.88 -11.45
CA SER A 145 -6.98 -2.15 -12.40
C SER A 145 -7.40 -0.90 -13.18
N THR A 146 -7.60 0.23 -12.50
CA THR A 146 -7.97 1.50 -13.14
C THR A 146 -6.84 2.06 -14.01
N THR A 147 -5.57 1.88 -13.61
CA THR A 147 -4.40 2.30 -14.40
C THR A 147 -4.26 1.48 -15.69
N LEU A 148 -4.43 0.15 -15.60
CA LEU A 148 -4.46 -0.73 -16.77
C LEU A 148 -5.60 -0.36 -17.72
N THR A 149 -6.80 -0.18 -17.18
CA THR A 149 -7.98 0.21 -17.95
C THR A 149 -7.78 1.57 -18.63
N TYR A 150 -7.16 2.53 -17.93
CA TYR A 150 -6.82 3.84 -18.50
C TYR A 150 -5.83 3.72 -19.65
N GLY A 151 -4.77 2.93 -19.48
CA GLY A 151 -3.79 2.66 -20.53
C GLY A 151 -4.42 2.05 -21.79
N VAL A 152 -5.38 1.12 -21.61
CA VAL A 152 -6.09 0.46 -22.72
C VAL A 152 -7.08 1.39 -23.41
N LYS A 153 -7.86 2.19 -22.66
CA LYS A 153 -8.86 3.12 -23.23
C LYS A 153 -8.24 4.32 -23.94
N THR A 154 -7.06 4.78 -23.52
CA THR A 154 -6.38 5.95 -24.10
C THR A 154 -5.42 5.60 -25.24
N SER A 155 -5.16 4.31 -25.49
CA SER A 155 -4.24 3.86 -26.54
C SER A 155 -4.95 3.24 -27.74
N MET A 156 -4.33 3.40 -28.92
CA MET A 156 -4.76 2.72 -30.14
C MET A 156 -4.51 1.21 -30.00
N LEU A 157 -5.32 0.40 -30.69
CA LEU A 157 -5.28 -1.08 -30.61
C LEU A 157 -3.86 -1.66 -30.75
N ARG A 158 -3.07 -1.13 -31.68
CA ARG A 158 -1.69 -1.55 -31.96
C ARG A 158 -0.71 -1.30 -30.79
N TYR A 159 -0.98 -0.33 -29.93
CA TYR A 159 -0.08 0.08 -28.84
C TYR A 159 -0.55 -0.37 -27.45
N ARG A 160 -1.70 -1.06 -27.35
CA ARG A 160 -2.24 -1.52 -26.06
C ARG A 160 -1.31 -2.48 -25.33
N SER A 161 -0.71 -3.44 -26.05
CA SER A 161 0.23 -4.39 -25.46
C SER A 161 1.47 -3.69 -24.87
N TYR A 162 2.01 -2.68 -25.56
CA TYR A 162 3.14 -1.90 -25.05
C TYR A 162 2.78 -1.10 -23.80
N ARG A 163 1.55 -0.59 -23.70
CA ARG A 163 1.05 0.11 -22.51
C ARG A 163 0.90 -0.82 -21.32
N ILE A 164 0.31 -1.99 -21.53
CA ILE A 164 0.15 -3.01 -20.49
C ILE A 164 1.53 -3.44 -19.98
N ALA A 165 2.47 -3.75 -20.89
CA ALA A 165 3.84 -4.10 -20.53
C ALA A 165 4.56 -2.97 -19.77
N GLY A 166 4.33 -1.70 -20.13
CA GLY A 166 4.88 -0.56 -19.39
C GLY A 166 4.32 -0.44 -17.97
N VAL A 167 3.01 -0.66 -17.80
CA VAL A 167 2.34 -0.67 -16.49
C VAL A 167 2.82 -1.83 -15.62
N GLU A 168 2.87 -3.05 -16.17
CA GLU A 168 3.41 -4.23 -15.47
C GLU A 168 4.89 -4.05 -15.10
N GLY A 169 5.68 -3.49 -16.03
CA GLY A 169 7.08 -3.14 -15.79
C GLY A 169 7.24 -2.11 -14.66
N ALA A 170 6.38 -1.08 -14.61
CA ALA A 170 6.36 -0.11 -13.53
C ALA A 170 6.03 -0.75 -12.17
N ILE A 171 5.12 -1.73 -12.13
CA ILE A 171 4.80 -2.48 -10.91
C ILE A 171 5.99 -3.31 -10.45
N GLY A 172 6.56 -4.12 -11.35
CA GLY A 172 7.68 -5.00 -11.04
C GLY A 172 8.94 -4.24 -10.63
N LEU A 173 9.33 -3.22 -11.39
CA LEU A 173 10.49 -2.39 -11.10
C LEU A 173 10.28 -1.56 -9.83
N GLY A 174 9.11 -0.94 -9.66
CA GLY A 174 8.79 -0.16 -8.47
C GLY A 174 8.86 -1.02 -7.21
N GLY A 175 8.32 -2.24 -7.25
CA GLY A 175 8.41 -3.17 -6.12
C GLY A 175 9.81 -3.69 -5.84
N THR A 176 10.58 -4.02 -6.89
CA THR A 176 11.94 -4.53 -6.72
C THR A 176 12.86 -3.45 -6.15
N VAL A 177 12.82 -2.24 -6.71
CA VAL A 177 13.61 -1.11 -6.21
C VAL A 177 13.15 -0.71 -4.81
N GLY A 178 11.84 -0.69 -4.57
CA GLY A 178 11.28 -0.41 -3.25
C GLY A 178 11.78 -1.39 -2.19
N PHE A 179 11.73 -2.70 -2.45
CA PHE A 179 12.28 -3.68 -1.50
C PHE A 179 13.80 -3.59 -1.34
N ALA A 180 14.55 -3.35 -2.41
CA ALA A 180 16.00 -3.22 -2.33
C ALA A 180 16.42 -2.03 -1.45
N LEU A 181 15.73 -0.89 -1.59
CA LEU A 181 15.99 0.31 -0.80
C LEU A 181 15.45 0.20 0.63
N SER A 182 14.38 -0.55 0.85
CA SER A 182 13.74 -0.63 2.18
C SER A 182 14.63 -1.28 3.23
N GLY A 183 15.52 -2.19 2.81
CA GLY A 183 16.56 -2.74 3.68
C GLY A 183 17.55 -1.68 4.18
N THR A 184 17.93 -0.71 3.33
CA THR A 184 18.89 0.35 3.69
C THR A 184 18.29 1.46 4.56
N ILE A 185 16.96 1.65 4.52
CA ILE A 185 16.25 2.63 5.37
C ILE A 185 16.01 2.09 6.78
N ARG A 186 16.17 0.77 6.97
CA ARG A 186 15.95 0.08 8.24
C ARG A 186 17.20 0.06 9.14
N GLU A 187 18.37 0.42 8.60
CA GLU A 187 19.62 0.65 9.36
C GLU A 187 19.72 2.11 9.82
#